data_AF-A0A7J6UC86-F1
#
_entry.id   AF-A0A7J6UC86-F1
#
_cell.length_a   1.000
_cell.length_b   1.000
_cell.length_c   1.000
_cell.angle_alpha   90.00
_cell.angle_beta   90.00
_cell.angle_gamma   90.00
#
_symmetry.space_group_name_H-M   'P 1'
#
loop_
_entity.id
_entity.type
_entity.pdbx_description
1 polymer ?
#
loop_
_entity_poly.entity_id
_entity_poly.type
_entity_poly.pdbx_seq_one_letter_code
_entity_poly.pdbx_strand_id
1 'polypeptide(L)'
;GKSSSGTDYGQHQFKEQRDAVLEMYPSHIITPDITTMPLEDPVKRPDLWMPRQDDESDEYFPKASDVGRFMRLPRDELMELLPEGMGGELPRDIMLIKSRQRDLGIMLRKVTLEIMRQLQCLRDKPSFQHARGWLLDGKKGSGKSGVLNYIVCWARLNGWLVVYEPLLSRYNREIAEIKRSNAGLYIQNEFSQQFLERTSIRNREFFEQMPVDMSVYGRKALDGNDLNFTRRLYAPLIEKAVNKEIVLKFGEDIDLEHLTAEQIEYKLERMAHYRRDVKIPSMTTPLPEPGTLWDIVDFALDNQAYACQAVYELFEQLKVGMVSAGGKEGEPQR
;
A
#
# COMPACT_ATOMS: atom_id res chain seq x y z
N GLY A 1 -23.20 20.65 27.75
CA GLY A 1 -22.15 19.61 27.67
C GLY A 1 -22.70 18.44 26.88
N LYS A 2 -22.15 18.19 25.69
CA LYS A 2 -22.41 17.01 24.87
C LYS A 2 -21.08 16.29 24.72
N SER A 3 -20.99 15.05 25.17
CA SER A 3 -19.85 14.15 24.92
C SER A 3 -20.24 13.17 23.82
N SER A 4 -19.48 13.20 22.73
CA SER A 4 -19.59 12.40 21.51
C SER A 4 -19.03 10.98 21.68
N SER A 5 -19.81 9.97 21.30
CA SER A 5 -19.40 8.57 21.15
C SER A 5 -19.12 8.29 19.67
N GLY A 6 -17.87 8.44 19.25
CA GLY A 6 -17.41 8.24 17.86
C GLY A 6 -16.88 6.83 17.54
N THR A 7 -17.06 5.85 18.44
CA THR A 7 -16.45 4.51 18.32
C THR A 7 -17.31 3.46 17.63
N ASP A 8 -18.57 3.76 17.31
CA ASP A 8 -19.55 2.76 16.83
C ASP A 8 -19.60 2.65 15.29
N TYR A 9 -19.14 3.68 14.57
CA TYR A 9 -19.27 3.75 13.11
C TYR A 9 -18.34 2.78 12.36
N GLY A 10 -17.08 2.66 12.83
CA GLY A 10 -16.09 1.77 12.23
C GLY A 10 -16.38 0.28 12.48
N GLN A 11 -16.98 -0.07 13.63
CA GLN A 11 -17.39 -1.44 13.92
C GLN A 11 -18.60 -1.87 13.09
N HIS A 12 -19.51 -0.94 12.76
CA HIS A 12 -20.66 -1.22 11.90
C HIS A 12 -20.24 -1.48 10.45
N GLN A 13 -19.31 -0.68 9.90
CA GLN A 13 -18.76 -0.89 8.56
C GLN A 13 -17.98 -2.21 8.42
N PHE A 14 -17.19 -2.59 9.43
CA PHE A 14 -16.48 -3.87 9.42
C PHE A 14 -17.43 -5.07 9.43
N LYS A 15 -18.56 -4.95 10.13
CA LYS A 15 -19.60 -5.99 10.20
C LYS A 15 -20.36 -6.08 8.88
N GLU A 16 -20.68 -4.94 8.25
CA GLU A 16 -21.31 -4.89 6.93
C GLU A 16 -20.40 -5.43 5.82
N GLN A 17 -19.10 -5.13 5.83
CA GLN A 17 -18.14 -5.72 4.89
C GLN A 17 -18.02 -7.24 5.10
N ARG A 18 -17.99 -7.72 6.35
CA ARG A 18 -17.95 -9.15 6.67
C ARG A 18 -19.20 -9.89 6.20
N ASP A 19 -20.36 -9.26 6.38
CA ASP A 19 -21.66 -9.85 6.02
C ASP A 19 -21.90 -9.76 4.48
N ALA A 20 -21.36 -8.75 3.78
CA ALA A 20 -21.34 -8.66 2.31
C ALA A 20 -20.44 -9.73 1.66
N VAL A 21 -19.32 -10.12 2.30
CA VAL A 21 -18.48 -11.24 1.88
C VAL A 21 -19.22 -12.58 2.00
N LEU A 22 -20.16 -12.71 2.96
CA LEU A 22 -21.03 -13.88 3.09
C LEU A 22 -22.13 -13.93 2.02
N GLU A 23 -22.67 -12.77 1.59
CA GLU A 23 -23.70 -12.68 0.54
C GLU A 23 -23.15 -12.93 -0.88
N MET A 24 -21.91 -12.54 -1.18
CA MET A 24 -21.31 -12.73 -2.51
C MET A 24 -21.00 -14.20 -2.87
N TYR A 25 -21.05 -15.12 -1.90
CA TYR A 25 -20.78 -16.55 -2.11
C TYR A 25 -21.90 -17.42 -1.53
N PRO A 26 -23.04 -17.56 -2.24
CA PRO A 26 -24.12 -18.43 -1.80
C PRO A 26 -23.63 -19.89 -1.81
N SER A 27 -23.35 -20.41 -0.62
CA SER A 27 -22.78 -21.74 -0.35
C SER A 27 -23.73 -22.92 -0.67
N HIS A 28 -24.74 -22.72 -1.52
CA HIS A 28 -25.83 -23.68 -1.73
C HIS A 28 -25.80 -24.36 -3.10
N ILE A 29 -24.88 -23.99 -3.99
CA ILE A 29 -24.86 -24.54 -5.35
C ILE A 29 -23.71 -25.55 -5.49
N ILE A 30 -24.09 -26.81 -5.27
CA ILE A 30 -23.41 -28.06 -5.66
C ILE A 30 -22.20 -28.43 -4.79
N THR A 31 -22.46 -28.93 -3.58
CA THR A 31 -21.65 -30.03 -3.01
C THR A 31 -22.60 -31.02 -2.34
N PRO A 32 -22.39 -32.35 -2.49
CA PRO A 32 -23.17 -33.34 -1.75
C PRO A 32 -23.05 -33.05 -0.26
N ASP A 33 -24.11 -33.27 0.51
CA ASP A 33 -24.19 -32.92 1.93
C ASP A 33 -23.08 -33.62 2.73
N ILE A 34 -21.95 -32.93 2.85
CA ILE A 34 -20.75 -33.45 3.46
C ILE A 34 -20.99 -33.59 4.99
N THR A 35 -22.06 -32.98 5.55
CA THR A 35 -22.32 -32.91 7.01
C THR A 35 -22.60 -34.29 7.63
N THR A 36 -22.95 -35.29 6.82
CA THR A 36 -23.21 -36.67 7.26
C THR A 36 -22.00 -37.61 7.17
N MET A 37 -20.86 -37.14 6.64
CA MET A 37 -19.63 -37.94 6.66
C MET A 37 -19.08 -37.98 8.09
N PRO A 38 -18.81 -39.17 8.66
CA PRO A 38 -18.17 -39.27 9.96
C PRO A 38 -16.84 -38.51 9.89
N LEU A 39 -16.71 -37.50 10.76
CA LEU A 39 -15.44 -36.81 10.97
C LEU A 39 -14.49 -37.84 11.59
N GLU A 40 -13.72 -38.53 10.74
CA GLU A 40 -12.62 -39.35 11.21
C GLU A 40 -11.75 -38.49 12.15
N ASP A 41 -11.38 -39.08 13.29
CA ASP A 41 -10.44 -38.45 14.22
C ASP A 41 -9.20 -38.05 13.42
N PRO A 42 -8.78 -36.77 13.50
CA PRO A 42 -7.68 -36.30 12.69
C PRO A 42 -6.46 -37.16 12.99
N VAL A 43 -5.84 -37.72 11.95
CA VAL A 43 -4.55 -38.41 12.08
C VAL A 43 -3.56 -37.37 12.62
N LYS A 44 -3.35 -37.36 13.94
CA LYS A 44 -2.39 -36.49 14.61
C LYS A 44 -1.01 -36.93 14.12
N ARG A 45 -0.47 -36.23 13.12
CA ARG A 45 0.94 -36.32 12.71
C ARG A 45 1.68 -35.14 13.33
N PRO A 46 2.06 -35.21 14.63
CA PRO A 46 2.75 -34.11 15.30
C PRO A 46 4.02 -33.70 14.56
N ASP A 47 4.70 -34.65 13.91
CA ASP A 47 5.92 -34.44 13.14
C ASP A 47 5.74 -33.57 11.87
N LEU A 48 4.50 -33.38 11.43
CA LEU A 48 4.18 -32.57 10.26
C LEU A 48 4.11 -31.08 10.60
N TRP A 49 3.86 -30.75 11.86
CA TRP A 49 3.78 -29.37 12.34
C TRP A 49 5.15 -28.92 12.81
N MET A 50 5.43 -27.65 12.61
CA MET A 50 6.53 -27.03 13.31
C MET A 50 6.18 -26.95 14.81
N PRO A 51 7.14 -27.21 15.71
CA PRO A 51 6.93 -26.96 17.13
C PRO A 51 6.60 -25.48 17.31
N ARG A 52 5.53 -25.18 18.06
CA ARG A 52 5.29 -23.80 18.51
C ARG A 52 6.46 -23.48 19.43
N GLN A 53 7.18 -22.40 19.16
CA GLN A 53 8.27 -21.95 20.02
C GLN A 53 7.66 -21.71 21.40
N ASP A 54 8.17 -22.40 22.43
CA ASP A 54 7.87 -22.04 23.81
C ASP A 54 8.42 -20.63 24.06
N ASP A 55 7.75 -19.83 24.89
CA ASP A 55 7.84 -18.37 25.06
C ASP A 55 9.23 -17.77 25.40
N GLU A 56 10.34 -18.52 25.29
CA GLU A 56 11.68 -18.12 25.75
C GLU A 56 12.64 -17.62 24.64
N SER A 57 12.20 -17.47 23.39
CA SER A 57 13.05 -16.89 22.34
C SER A 57 12.34 -15.81 21.53
N ASP A 58 12.99 -14.64 21.47
CA ASP A 58 12.41 -13.38 20.95
C ASP A 58 12.17 -13.34 19.43
N GLU A 59 12.71 -14.27 18.63
CA GLU A 59 12.58 -14.23 17.16
C GLU A 59 12.13 -15.61 16.60
N TYR A 60 11.02 -15.63 15.86
CA TYR A 60 10.53 -16.83 15.19
C TYR A 60 11.29 -17.07 13.89
N PHE A 61 12.17 -18.09 13.88
CA PHE A 61 12.93 -18.46 12.70
C PHE A 61 13.04 -19.99 12.49
N PRO A 62 12.47 -20.54 11.40
CA PRO A 62 12.53 -21.97 11.09
C PRO A 62 13.95 -22.46 10.72
N LYS A 63 14.24 -23.73 11.02
CA LYS A 63 15.51 -24.39 10.66
C LYS A 63 15.41 -25.10 9.31
N ALA A 64 16.56 -25.44 8.72
CA ALA A 64 16.60 -26.23 7.48
C ALA A 64 15.93 -27.61 7.61
N SER A 65 15.93 -28.19 8.81
CA SER A 65 15.24 -29.44 9.14
C SER A 65 13.71 -29.32 9.14
N ASP A 66 13.17 -28.11 9.20
CA ASP A 66 11.73 -27.86 9.24
C ASP A 66 11.11 -27.74 7.84
N VAL A 67 11.93 -27.74 6.78
CA VAL A 67 11.45 -27.68 5.40
C VAL A 67 10.53 -28.87 5.12
N GLY A 68 9.34 -28.58 4.61
CA GLY A 68 8.27 -29.56 4.38
C GLY A 68 7.27 -29.67 5.53
N ARG A 69 7.56 -29.07 6.70
CA ARG A 69 6.61 -28.97 7.82
C ARG A 69 5.68 -27.76 7.66
N PHE A 70 4.62 -27.72 8.43
CA PHE A 70 3.60 -26.67 8.39
C PHE A 70 3.72 -25.75 9.60
N MET A 71 3.71 -24.44 9.33
CA MET A 71 3.45 -23.43 10.35
C MET A 71 1.99 -23.54 10.76
N ARG A 72 1.77 -23.82 12.03
CA ARG A 72 0.45 -24.01 12.63
C ARG A 72 -0.11 -22.66 13.07
N LEU A 73 -1.19 -22.22 12.44
CA LEU A 73 -1.86 -20.97 12.78
C LEU A 73 -3.35 -21.25 13.06
N PRO A 74 -3.86 -20.85 14.23
CA PRO A 74 -5.29 -20.68 14.43
C PRO A 74 -5.89 -19.81 13.32
N ARG A 75 -7.14 -20.07 12.95
CA ARG A 75 -7.80 -19.32 11.88
C ARG A 75 -7.87 -17.81 12.18
N ASP A 76 -8.18 -17.45 13.41
CA ASP A 76 -8.29 -16.05 13.82
C ASP A 76 -6.92 -15.36 13.73
N GLU A 77 -5.86 -16.01 14.22
CA GLU A 77 -4.49 -15.52 14.11
C GLU A 77 -4.07 -15.30 12.64
N LEU A 78 -4.43 -16.22 11.74
CA LEU A 78 -4.14 -16.05 10.30
C LEU A 78 -4.89 -14.87 9.69
N MET A 79 -6.16 -14.67 10.04
CA MET A 79 -6.96 -13.54 9.54
C MET A 79 -6.44 -12.22 10.08
N GLU A 80 -5.98 -12.19 11.33
CA GLU A 80 -5.30 -11.02 11.88
C GLU A 80 -3.95 -10.80 11.19
N LEU A 81 -3.17 -11.84 10.91
CA LEU A 81 -1.88 -11.73 10.21
C LEU A 81 -2.02 -11.36 8.74
N LEU A 82 -3.18 -11.55 8.10
CA LEU A 82 -3.41 -11.28 6.67
C LEU A 82 -4.78 -10.61 6.44
N PRO A 83 -5.02 -9.41 7.01
CA PRO A 83 -6.30 -8.73 6.88
C PRO A 83 -6.60 -8.28 5.44
N GLU A 84 -5.58 -8.15 4.59
CA GLU A 84 -5.76 -7.80 3.18
C GLU A 84 -6.35 -8.93 2.32
N GLY A 85 -6.40 -10.14 2.88
CA GLY A 85 -6.75 -11.37 2.22
C GLY A 85 -5.53 -12.28 2.03
N MET A 86 -5.72 -13.40 1.33
CA MET A 86 -4.67 -14.38 1.09
C MET A 86 -4.50 -14.64 -0.40
N GLY A 87 -3.26 -14.77 -0.86
CA GLY A 87 -2.98 -15.06 -2.25
C GLY A 87 -3.23 -16.52 -2.64
N GLY A 88 -3.61 -16.75 -3.89
CA GLY A 88 -3.70 -18.08 -4.50
C GLY A 88 -4.95 -18.87 -4.07
N GLU A 89 -4.79 -20.19 -3.90
CA GLU A 89 -5.88 -21.10 -3.55
C GLU A 89 -6.10 -21.22 -2.03
N LEU A 90 -5.24 -20.59 -1.20
CA LEU A 90 -5.33 -20.67 0.26
C LEU A 90 -6.70 -20.24 0.82
N PRO A 91 -7.35 -19.15 0.34
CA PRO A 91 -8.72 -18.85 0.75
C PRO A 91 -9.69 -20.01 0.52
N ARG A 92 -9.59 -20.71 -0.62
CA ARG A 92 -10.46 -21.84 -0.96
C ARG A 92 -10.16 -23.04 -0.08
N ASP A 93 -8.88 -23.34 0.15
CA ASP A 93 -8.45 -24.43 1.03
C ASP A 93 -9.01 -24.24 2.45
N ILE A 94 -9.00 -23.00 2.95
CA ILE A 94 -9.58 -22.66 4.26
C ILE A 94 -11.10 -22.85 4.28
N MET A 95 -11.80 -22.47 3.20
CA MET A 95 -13.25 -22.68 3.10
C MET A 95 -13.65 -24.15 3.09
N LEU A 96 -12.81 -25.03 2.54
CA LEU A 96 -13.05 -26.48 2.53
C LEU A 96 -12.89 -27.11 3.93
N ILE A 97 -12.19 -26.45 4.84
CA ILE A 97 -12.04 -26.91 6.23
C ILE A 97 -13.27 -26.48 7.04
N LYS A 98 -14.20 -27.43 7.22
CA LYS A 98 -15.49 -27.21 7.88
C LYS A 98 -15.41 -26.74 9.33
N SER A 99 -14.39 -27.19 10.06
CA SER A 99 -14.26 -26.84 11.47
C SER A 99 -13.53 -25.51 11.60
N ARG A 100 -14.21 -24.53 12.20
CA ARG A 100 -13.61 -23.24 12.55
C ARG A 100 -12.53 -23.36 13.64
N GLN A 101 -12.55 -24.44 14.41
CA GLN A 101 -11.60 -24.70 15.50
C GLN A 101 -10.34 -25.46 15.03
N ARG A 102 -10.27 -25.86 13.76
CA ARG A 102 -9.09 -26.53 13.23
C ARG A 102 -8.04 -25.51 12.84
N ASP A 103 -6.82 -25.75 13.31
CA ASP A 103 -5.67 -24.96 12.89
C ASP A 103 -5.40 -25.15 11.40
N LEU A 104 -4.90 -24.08 10.81
CA LEU A 104 -4.49 -24.01 9.42
C LEU A 104 -2.99 -24.19 9.34
N GLY A 105 -2.55 -24.83 8.27
CA GLY A 105 -1.13 -25.07 8.00
C GLY A 105 -0.68 -24.40 6.73
N ILE A 106 0.34 -23.55 6.83
CA ILE A 106 1.08 -23.09 5.66
C ILE A 106 2.43 -23.82 5.64
N MET A 107 2.69 -24.56 4.56
CA MET A 107 3.91 -25.35 4.42
C MET A 107 5.15 -24.45 4.28
N LEU A 108 6.16 -24.68 5.11
CA LEU A 108 7.49 -24.11 4.94
C LEU A 108 8.18 -24.79 3.77
N ARG A 109 8.41 -24.04 2.69
CA ARG A 109 9.14 -24.52 1.52
C ARG A 109 10.60 -24.12 1.61
N LYS A 110 11.47 -24.85 0.89
CA LYS A 110 12.89 -24.51 0.80
C LYS A 110 13.10 -23.05 0.36
N VAL A 111 12.39 -22.62 -0.68
CA VAL A 111 12.45 -21.26 -1.22
C VAL A 111 12.00 -20.21 -0.19
N THR A 112 10.99 -20.53 0.62
CA THR A 112 10.53 -19.67 1.72
C THR A 112 11.67 -19.42 2.71
N LEU A 113 12.32 -20.49 3.17
CA LEU A 113 13.44 -20.39 4.11
C LEU A 113 14.64 -19.62 3.51
N GLU A 114 14.94 -19.83 2.24
CA GLU A 114 16.02 -19.11 1.54
C GLU A 114 15.76 -17.61 1.48
N ILE A 115 14.52 -17.18 1.19
CA ILE A 115 14.16 -15.75 1.17
C ILE A 115 14.20 -15.17 2.58
N MET A 116 13.64 -15.86 3.57
CA MET A 116 13.66 -15.41 4.97
C MET A 116 15.10 -15.20 5.47
N ARG A 117 16.00 -16.13 5.16
CA ARG A 117 17.42 -16.00 5.52
C ARG A 117 18.09 -14.83 4.81
N GLN A 118 17.77 -14.59 3.55
CA GLN A 118 18.29 -13.42 2.82
C GLN A 118 17.76 -12.11 3.42
N LEU A 119 16.47 -12.03 3.76
CA LEU A 119 15.87 -10.87 4.43
C LEU A 119 16.55 -10.58 5.77
N GLN A 120 16.79 -11.58 6.61
CA GLN A 120 17.55 -11.42 7.85
C GLN A 120 18.98 -10.93 7.61
N CYS A 121 19.71 -11.54 6.67
CA CYS A 121 21.07 -11.12 6.34
C CYS A 121 21.13 -9.70 5.77
N LEU A 122 20.03 -9.18 5.24
CA LEU A 122 19.94 -7.85 4.67
C LEU A 122 19.47 -6.80 5.68
N ARG A 123 18.70 -7.18 6.72
CA ARG A 123 18.16 -6.28 7.76
C ARG A 123 19.21 -5.28 8.28
N ASP A 124 20.39 -5.78 8.59
CA ASP A 124 21.44 -5.01 9.27
C ASP A 124 22.52 -4.48 8.31
N LYS A 125 22.31 -4.57 6.98
CA LYS A 125 23.31 -4.18 5.98
C LYS A 125 22.93 -2.89 5.26
N PRO A 126 23.84 -1.90 5.13
CA PRO A 126 23.57 -0.68 4.36
C PRO A 126 23.33 -0.97 2.87
N SER A 127 23.82 -2.11 2.35
CA SER A 127 23.52 -2.56 0.99
C SER A 127 22.06 -2.95 0.76
N PHE A 128 21.24 -3.09 1.81
CA PHE A 128 19.80 -3.29 1.68
C PHE A 128 19.13 -2.14 0.92
N GLN A 129 19.62 -0.91 1.07
CA GLN A 129 19.11 0.27 0.35
C GLN A 129 19.25 0.14 -1.19
N HIS A 130 20.11 -0.75 -1.67
CA HIS A 130 20.31 -1.04 -3.09
C HIS A 130 19.87 -2.45 -3.50
N ALA A 131 19.39 -3.26 -2.56
CA ALA A 131 18.98 -4.63 -2.83
C ALA A 131 17.72 -4.63 -3.70
N ARG A 132 17.84 -5.25 -4.87
CA ARG A 132 16.70 -5.51 -5.76
C ARG A 132 15.92 -6.70 -5.19
N GLY A 133 14.61 -6.55 -5.05
CA GLY A 133 13.73 -7.61 -4.52
C GLY A 133 13.73 -8.87 -5.38
N TRP A 134 12.97 -9.88 -4.96
CA TRP A 134 12.89 -11.17 -5.64
C TRP A 134 11.64 -11.27 -6.52
N LEU A 135 11.79 -11.88 -7.70
CA LEU A 135 10.67 -12.32 -8.53
C LEU A 135 10.47 -13.82 -8.36
N LEU A 136 9.31 -14.21 -7.81
CA LEU A 136 8.90 -15.61 -7.70
C LEU A 136 8.12 -16.02 -8.95
N ASP A 137 8.73 -16.82 -9.82
CA ASP A 137 8.09 -17.35 -11.03
C ASP A 137 8.02 -18.89 -11.03
N GLY A 138 7.10 -19.44 -11.82
CA GLY A 138 6.91 -20.87 -12.00
C GLY A 138 5.52 -21.22 -12.51
N LYS A 139 5.27 -22.51 -12.78
CA LYS A 139 4.01 -23.01 -13.31
C LYS A 139 2.79 -22.64 -12.45
N LYS A 140 1.59 -22.54 -13.05
CA LYS A 140 0.34 -22.36 -12.30
C LYS A 140 0.18 -23.49 -11.27
N GLY A 141 -0.26 -23.15 -10.05
CA GLY A 141 -0.42 -24.12 -8.97
C GLY A 141 0.89 -24.57 -8.30
N SER A 142 2.06 -24.03 -8.69
CA SER A 142 3.33 -24.41 -8.06
C SER A 142 3.49 -23.95 -6.60
N GLY A 143 2.55 -23.18 -6.06
CA GLY A 143 2.54 -22.72 -4.66
C GLY A 143 3.26 -21.40 -4.39
N LYS A 144 3.50 -20.57 -5.42
CA LYS A 144 4.11 -19.22 -5.29
C LYS A 144 3.40 -18.34 -4.27
N SER A 145 2.07 -18.27 -4.34
CA SER A 145 1.29 -17.48 -3.38
C SER A 145 1.40 -18.02 -1.96
N GLY A 146 1.51 -19.34 -1.78
CA GLY A 146 1.74 -19.94 -0.46
C GLY A 146 3.10 -19.55 0.13
N VAL A 147 4.14 -19.41 -0.70
CA VAL A 147 5.45 -18.88 -0.28
C VAL A 147 5.29 -17.44 0.23
N LEU A 148 4.60 -16.57 -0.52
CA LEU A 148 4.37 -15.18 -0.11
C LEU A 148 3.53 -15.08 1.17
N ASN A 149 2.44 -15.84 1.29
CA ASN A 149 1.60 -15.85 2.49
C ASN A 149 2.42 -16.22 3.73
N TYR A 150 3.30 -17.23 3.61
CA TYR A 150 4.19 -17.63 4.70
C TYR A 150 5.16 -16.49 5.07
N ILE A 151 5.84 -15.89 4.09
CA ILE A 151 6.81 -14.81 4.34
C ILE A 151 6.16 -13.61 5.02
N VAL A 152 4.94 -13.23 4.61
CA VAL A 152 4.20 -12.12 5.21
C VAL A 152 3.86 -12.43 6.67
N CYS A 153 3.34 -13.63 6.96
CA CYS A 153 3.07 -14.06 8.34
C CYS A 153 4.35 -14.01 9.18
N TRP A 154 5.44 -14.59 8.68
CA TRP A 154 6.73 -14.57 9.36
C TRP A 154 7.23 -13.13 9.61
N ALA A 155 7.19 -12.25 8.61
CA ALA A 155 7.67 -10.88 8.74
C ALA A 155 6.87 -10.10 9.80
N ARG A 156 5.53 -10.25 9.81
CA ARG A 156 4.64 -9.63 10.80
C ARG A 156 4.89 -10.14 12.22
N LEU A 157 5.04 -11.46 12.37
CA LEU A 157 5.37 -12.07 13.66
C LEU A 157 6.73 -11.59 14.22
N ASN A 158 7.63 -11.11 13.36
CA ASN A 158 8.92 -10.57 13.75
C ASN A 158 8.97 -9.03 13.75
N GLY A 159 7.82 -8.36 13.77
CA GLY A 159 7.75 -6.89 13.92
C GLY A 159 8.18 -6.09 12.69
N TRP A 160 8.05 -6.65 11.48
CA TRP A 160 8.31 -5.91 10.25
C TRP A 160 7.05 -5.15 9.82
N LEU A 161 7.24 -3.92 9.33
CA LEU A 161 6.23 -3.24 8.50
C LEU A 161 6.11 -3.99 7.18
N VAL A 162 4.89 -4.42 6.83
CA VAL A 162 4.65 -5.21 5.62
C VAL A 162 3.50 -4.63 4.81
N VAL A 163 3.81 -4.17 3.60
CA VAL A 163 2.83 -3.84 2.57
C VAL A 163 2.55 -5.08 1.74
N TYR A 164 1.33 -5.59 1.78
CA TYR A 164 0.94 -6.83 1.11
C TYR A 164 -0.33 -6.64 0.26
N GLU A 165 -0.25 -7.03 -1.02
CA GLU A 165 -1.38 -7.02 -1.94
C GLU A 165 -1.58 -8.42 -2.56
N PRO A 166 -2.54 -9.21 -2.05
CA PRO A 166 -2.74 -10.60 -2.48
C PRO A 166 -3.34 -10.74 -3.88
N LEU A 167 -4.11 -9.75 -4.37
CA LEU A 167 -4.92 -9.87 -5.58
C LEU A 167 -4.72 -8.70 -6.55
N LEU A 168 -3.55 -8.63 -7.18
CA LEU A 168 -3.21 -7.59 -8.15
C LEU A 168 -4.14 -7.54 -9.37
N SER A 169 -4.83 -8.63 -9.73
CA SER A 169 -5.74 -8.63 -10.88
C SER A 169 -6.93 -7.69 -10.69
N ARG A 170 -7.23 -7.27 -9.46
CA ARG A 170 -8.39 -6.41 -9.16
C ARG A 170 -8.31 -5.06 -9.85
N TYR A 171 -7.14 -4.42 -9.85
CA TYR A 171 -6.92 -3.10 -10.44
C TYR A 171 -7.18 -3.06 -11.96
N ASN A 172 -7.17 -4.22 -12.62
CA ASN A 172 -7.38 -4.34 -14.07
C ASN A 172 -8.75 -4.95 -14.45
N ARG A 173 -9.45 -5.60 -13.51
CA ARG A 173 -10.66 -6.39 -13.80
C ARG A 173 -11.90 -5.88 -13.08
N GLU A 174 -11.74 -5.31 -11.89
CA GLU A 174 -12.84 -4.73 -11.15
C GLU A 174 -13.19 -3.36 -11.75
N ILE A 175 -14.48 -3.03 -11.69
CA ILE A 175 -15.01 -1.77 -12.19
C ILE A 175 -14.90 -0.75 -11.06
N ALA A 176 -14.27 0.38 -11.33
CA ALA A 176 -14.20 1.51 -10.41
C ALA A 176 -14.21 2.83 -11.20
N GLU A 177 -14.41 3.96 -10.52
CA GLU A 177 -14.27 5.27 -11.14
C GLU A 177 -12.79 5.54 -11.49
N ILE A 178 -12.52 5.73 -12.78
CA ILE A 178 -11.18 6.04 -13.28
C ILE A 178 -11.20 7.44 -13.90
N LYS A 179 -10.35 8.33 -13.38
CA LYS A 179 -10.17 9.68 -13.94
C LYS A 179 -8.86 9.76 -14.69
N ARG A 180 -8.84 10.46 -15.82
CA ARG A 180 -7.59 10.70 -16.56
C ARG A 180 -6.99 12.03 -16.14
N SER A 181 -5.74 12.01 -15.72
CA SER A 181 -4.95 13.20 -15.43
C SER A 181 -4.48 13.88 -16.71
N ASN A 182 -4.09 15.16 -16.61
CA ASN A 182 -3.44 15.88 -17.71
C ASN A 182 -2.09 15.29 -18.09
N ALA A 183 -1.46 14.52 -17.20
CA ALA A 183 -0.23 13.77 -17.47
C ALA A 183 -0.48 12.46 -18.22
N GLY A 184 -1.74 12.11 -18.49
CA GLY A 184 -2.11 10.87 -19.17
C GLY A 184 -2.17 9.63 -18.27
N LEU A 185 -1.93 9.79 -16.97
CA LEU A 185 -2.12 8.74 -15.96
C LEU A 185 -3.58 8.58 -15.57
N TYR A 186 -3.94 7.37 -15.13
CA TYR A 186 -5.25 7.05 -14.59
C TYR A 186 -5.23 7.15 -13.07
N ILE A 187 -6.07 8.04 -12.53
CA ILE A 187 -6.30 8.23 -11.11
C ILE A 187 -7.41 7.26 -10.68
N GLN A 188 -7.09 6.39 -9.73
CA GLN A 188 -7.98 5.33 -9.24
C GLN A 188 -8.21 5.47 -7.73
N ASN A 189 -8.91 6.55 -7.34
CA ASN A 189 -9.05 6.93 -5.94
C ASN A 189 -9.72 5.87 -5.07
N GLU A 190 -10.76 5.19 -5.57
CA GLU A 190 -11.45 4.11 -4.85
C GLU A 190 -10.50 2.96 -4.50
N PHE A 191 -9.74 2.47 -5.49
CA PHE A 191 -8.76 1.41 -5.26
C PHE A 191 -7.62 1.86 -4.35
N SER A 192 -7.16 3.11 -4.46
CA SER A 192 -6.15 3.67 -3.55
C SER A 192 -6.64 3.74 -2.11
N GLN A 193 -7.90 4.13 -1.87
CA GLN A 193 -8.49 4.18 -0.54
C GLN A 193 -8.60 2.78 0.07
N GLN A 194 -9.13 1.81 -0.68
CA GLN A 194 -9.21 0.40 -0.24
C GLN A 194 -7.82 -0.22 -0.01
N PHE A 195 -6.81 0.20 -0.76
CA PHE A 195 -5.43 -0.20 -0.54
C PHE A 195 -4.88 0.35 0.78
N LEU A 196 -5.12 1.64 1.05
CA LEU A 196 -4.72 2.29 2.31
C LEU A 196 -5.42 1.65 3.50
N GLU A 197 -6.74 1.42 3.41
CA GLU A 197 -7.55 0.77 4.44
C GLU A 197 -6.92 -0.57 4.82
N ARG A 198 -6.76 -1.47 3.85
CA ARG A 198 -6.20 -2.81 4.05
C ARG A 198 -4.76 -2.79 4.57
N THR A 199 -3.91 -1.95 3.98
CA THR A 199 -2.49 -1.82 4.39
C THR A 199 -2.39 -1.28 5.82
N SER A 200 -3.31 -0.41 6.23
CA SER A 200 -3.24 0.22 7.54
C SER A 200 -3.58 -0.70 8.70
N ILE A 201 -4.46 -1.70 8.50
CA ILE A 201 -4.97 -2.56 9.59
C ILE A 201 -3.85 -3.14 10.44
N ARG A 202 -2.79 -3.67 9.80
CA ARG A 202 -1.63 -4.26 10.50
C ARG A 202 -0.41 -3.36 10.61
N ASN A 203 -0.37 -2.24 9.89
CA ASN A 203 0.77 -1.32 9.92
C ASN A 203 0.49 -0.04 10.71
N ARG A 204 -0.71 0.12 11.28
CA ARG A 204 -1.14 1.34 11.97
C ARG A 204 -0.15 1.80 13.04
N GLU A 205 0.26 0.90 13.93
CA GLU A 205 1.20 1.23 15.00
C GLU A 205 2.54 1.77 14.46
N PHE A 206 3.02 1.24 13.33
CA PHE A 206 4.20 1.78 12.68
C PHE A 206 3.93 3.18 12.11
N PHE A 207 2.80 3.38 11.43
CA PHE A 207 2.46 4.66 10.83
C PHE A 207 2.24 5.77 11.87
N GLU A 208 1.71 5.45 13.05
CA GLU A 208 1.57 6.38 14.18
C GLU A 208 2.92 6.78 14.79
N GLN A 209 3.93 5.92 14.71
CA GLN A 209 5.27 6.18 15.25
C GLN A 209 6.21 6.88 14.26
N MET A 210 5.94 6.78 12.96
CA MET A 210 6.80 7.33 11.91
C MET A 210 6.45 8.80 11.64
N PRO A 211 7.37 9.75 11.90
CA PRO A 211 7.13 11.17 11.63
C PRO A 211 7.18 11.47 10.13
N VAL A 212 6.45 12.50 9.70
CA VAL A 212 6.50 12.98 8.31
C VAL A 212 7.76 13.83 8.08
N ASP A 213 8.50 13.53 7.03
CA ASP A 213 9.52 14.43 6.49
C ASP A 213 8.85 15.49 5.60
N MET A 214 8.69 16.69 6.18
CA MET A 214 8.13 17.86 5.51
C MET A 214 8.95 18.35 4.30
N SER A 215 10.22 17.94 4.19
CA SER A 215 11.03 18.27 3.01
C SER A 215 10.52 17.55 1.76
N VAL A 216 9.95 16.34 1.92
CA VAL A 216 9.45 15.50 0.82
C VAL A 216 7.94 15.55 0.69
N TYR A 217 7.23 15.81 1.79
CA TYR A 217 5.77 15.93 1.82
C TYR A 217 5.25 16.99 0.83
N GLY A 218 4.16 16.66 0.13
CA GLY A 218 3.46 17.59 -0.73
C GLY A 218 4.10 17.78 -2.11
N ARG A 219 5.09 16.95 -2.45
CA ARG A 219 5.72 16.93 -3.76
C ARG A 219 4.93 16.13 -4.78
N LYS A 220 3.92 15.35 -4.38
CA LYS A 220 3.08 14.58 -5.30
C LYS A 220 1.81 15.34 -5.63
N ALA A 221 1.36 15.23 -6.87
CA ALA A 221 0.05 15.69 -7.32
C ALA A 221 -1.02 14.60 -7.10
N LEU A 222 -2.28 14.93 -7.38
CA LEU A 222 -3.42 13.99 -7.24
C LEU A 222 -3.28 12.68 -8.02
N ASP A 223 -2.50 12.69 -9.09
CA ASP A 223 -2.22 11.54 -9.95
C ASP A 223 -0.94 10.79 -9.57
N GLY A 224 -0.25 11.20 -8.50
CA GLY A 224 1.00 10.61 -8.04
C GLY A 224 2.26 11.11 -8.75
N ASN A 225 2.14 11.96 -9.77
CA ASN A 225 3.29 12.57 -10.41
C ASN A 225 3.94 13.63 -9.51
N ASP A 226 5.19 13.98 -9.83
CA ASP A 226 5.84 15.13 -9.21
C ASP A 226 5.08 16.42 -9.52
N LEU A 227 4.81 17.23 -8.50
CA LEU A 227 4.03 18.46 -8.60
C LEU A 227 4.67 19.45 -9.59
N ASN A 228 6.01 19.52 -9.66
CA ASN A 228 6.69 20.39 -10.61
C ASN A 228 6.53 19.90 -12.04
N PHE A 229 6.51 18.59 -12.25
CA PHE A 229 6.18 18.02 -13.55
C PHE A 229 4.75 18.40 -13.96
N THR A 230 3.78 18.23 -13.06
CA THR A 230 2.38 18.61 -13.32
C THR A 230 2.22 20.10 -13.59
N ARG A 231 2.96 20.98 -12.89
CA ARG A 231 3.01 22.43 -13.19
C ARG A 231 3.52 22.73 -14.60
N ARG A 232 4.52 22.01 -15.08
CA ARG A 232 5.07 22.19 -16.44
C ARG A 232 4.05 21.85 -17.53
N LEU A 233 3.13 20.91 -17.28
CA LEU A 233 2.07 20.57 -18.24
C LEU A 233 1.12 21.74 -18.52
N TYR A 234 0.98 22.70 -17.59
CA TYR A 234 0.19 23.91 -17.80
C TYR A 234 0.95 25.00 -18.56
N ALA A 235 2.27 24.91 -18.73
CA ALA A 235 3.06 25.95 -19.37
C ALA A 235 2.59 26.30 -20.80
N PRO A 236 2.26 25.33 -21.68
CA PRO A 236 1.74 25.65 -23.02
C PRO A 236 0.37 26.32 -23.00
N LEU A 237 -0.48 26.01 -22.01
CA LEU A 237 -1.78 26.64 -21.85
C LEU A 237 -1.63 28.10 -21.38
N ILE A 238 -0.75 28.33 -20.40
CA ILE A 238 -0.40 29.67 -19.93
C ILE A 238 0.18 30.49 -21.07
N GLU A 239 1.11 29.93 -21.85
CA GLU A 239 1.70 30.64 -22.98
C GLU A 239 0.66 31.01 -24.03
N LYS A 240 -0.28 30.11 -24.36
CA LYS A 240 -1.39 30.42 -25.27
C LYS A 240 -2.29 31.53 -24.73
N ALA A 241 -2.57 31.54 -23.42
CA ALA A 241 -3.39 32.60 -22.80
C ALA A 241 -2.67 33.96 -22.86
N VAL A 242 -1.39 34.00 -22.49
CA VAL A 242 -0.59 35.22 -22.52
C VAL A 242 -0.40 35.74 -23.95
N ASN A 243 -0.15 34.86 -24.93
CA ASN A 243 -0.05 35.27 -26.33
C ASN A 243 -1.36 35.92 -26.82
N LYS A 244 -2.53 35.42 -26.41
CA LYS A 244 -3.80 36.08 -26.72
C LYS A 244 -3.93 37.46 -26.07
N GLU A 245 -3.49 37.64 -24.82
CA GLU A 245 -3.49 38.95 -24.17
C GLU A 245 -2.54 39.95 -24.84
N ILE A 246 -1.38 39.48 -25.31
CA ILE A 246 -0.42 40.31 -26.05
C ILE A 246 -1.06 40.83 -27.34
N VAL A 247 -1.69 39.94 -28.12
CA VAL A 247 -2.43 40.30 -29.34
C VAL A 247 -3.54 41.31 -29.05
N LEU A 248 -4.30 41.11 -27.97
CA LEU A 248 -5.35 42.06 -27.57
C LEU A 248 -4.80 43.43 -27.15
N LYS A 249 -3.62 43.48 -26.52
CA LYS A 249 -3.04 44.72 -25.99
C LYS A 249 -2.26 45.53 -27.03
N PHE A 250 -1.48 44.88 -27.90
CA PHE A 250 -0.59 45.56 -28.83
C PHE A 250 -1.00 45.42 -30.31
N GLY A 251 -2.11 44.74 -30.62
CA GLY A 251 -2.70 44.65 -31.97
C GLY A 251 -2.68 43.24 -32.60
N GLU A 252 -3.55 43.02 -33.59
CA GLU A 252 -3.69 41.71 -34.27
C GLU A 252 -2.47 41.32 -35.13
N ASP A 253 -1.68 42.31 -35.59
CA ASP A 253 -0.55 42.11 -36.51
C ASP A 253 0.80 41.86 -35.80
N ILE A 254 0.80 41.54 -34.51
CA ILE A 254 2.04 41.27 -33.77
C ILE A 254 2.69 39.98 -34.25
N ASP A 255 3.97 40.06 -34.58
CA ASP A 255 4.82 38.90 -34.72
C ASP A 255 5.24 38.37 -33.33
N LEU A 256 4.67 37.24 -32.92
CA LEU A 256 4.97 36.57 -31.65
C LEU A 256 6.39 35.98 -31.60
N GLU A 257 7.07 35.83 -32.73
CA GLU A 257 8.46 35.37 -32.81
C GLU A 257 9.46 36.52 -32.61
N HIS A 258 9.08 37.75 -32.99
CA HIS A 258 9.95 38.94 -32.95
C HIS A 258 9.35 40.05 -32.07
N LEU A 259 9.22 39.77 -30.77
CA LEU A 259 8.71 40.73 -29.79
C LEU A 259 9.74 41.83 -29.48
N THR A 260 9.25 43.06 -29.32
CA THR A 260 10.02 44.19 -28.78
C THR A 260 10.32 44.01 -27.28
N ALA A 261 11.29 44.76 -26.74
CA ALA A 261 11.67 44.66 -25.33
C ALA A 261 10.48 44.89 -24.37
N GLU A 262 9.61 45.86 -24.67
CA GLU A 262 8.40 46.15 -23.89
C GLU A 262 7.40 44.98 -23.92
N GLN A 263 7.21 44.36 -25.08
CA GLN A 263 6.32 43.21 -25.24
C GLN A 263 6.87 41.95 -24.55
N ILE A 264 8.19 41.76 -24.57
CA ILE A 264 8.86 40.66 -23.84
C ILE A 264 8.68 40.84 -22.33
N GLU A 265 8.90 42.05 -21.82
CA GLU A 265 8.72 42.36 -20.40
C GLU A 265 7.27 42.09 -19.97
N TYR A 266 6.30 42.58 -20.75
CA TYR A 266 4.88 42.30 -20.51
C TYR A 266 4.55 40.79 -20.57
N LYS A 267 5.10 40.05 -21.55
CA LYS A 267 4.92 38.59 -21.65
C LYS A 267 5.43 37.90 -20.40
N LEU A 268 6.64 38.23 -19.94
CA LEU A 268 7.26 37.63 -18.77
C LEU A 268 6.48 37.94 -17.48
N GLU A 269 6.05 39.18 -17.29
CA GLU A 269 5.23 39.58 -16.15
C GLU A 269 3.91 38.79 -16.11
N ARG A 270 3.20 38.71 -17.24
CA ARG A 270 1.94 37.96 -17.33
C ARG A 270 2.15 36.46 -17.15
N MET A 271 3.20 35.88 -17.74
CA MET A 271 3.54 34.48 -17.51
C MET A 271 3.84 34.21 -16.03
N ALA A 272 4.55 35.10 -15.35
CA ALA A 272 4.82 34.97 -13.92
C ALA A 272 3.54 35.08 -13.08
N HIS A 273 2.64 35.99 -13.43
CA HIS A 273 1.32 36.13 -12.79
C HIS A 273 0.49 34.84 -12.93
N TYR A 274 0.27 34.35 -14.16
CA TYR A 274 -0.50 33.13 -14.39
C TYR A 274 0.13 31.90 -13.72
N ARG A 275 1.46 31.79 -13.69
CA ARG A 275 2.14 30.69 -12.99
C ARG A 275 1.90 30.69 -11.48
N ARG A 276 1.66 31.86 -10.87
CA ARG A 276 1.29 31.97 -9.45
C ARG A 276 -0.19 31.65 -9.22
N ASP A 277 -1.05 32.00 -10.17
CA ASP A 277 -2.50 31.80 -10.06
C ASP A 277 -2.95 30.35 -10.29
N VAL A 278 -2.20 29.57 -11.09
CA VAL A 278 -2.52 28.15 -11.31
C VAL A 278 -2.31 27.36 -10.02
N LYS A 279 -3.41 27.18 -9.29
CA LYS A 279 -3.48 26.31 -8.11
C LYS A 279 -3.75 24.88 -8.57
N ILE A 280 -2.75 24.01 -8.40
CA ILE A 280 -2.93 22.58 -8.57
C ILE A 280 -3.55 22.05 -7.27
N PRO A 281 -4.73 21.38 -7.35
CA PRO A 281 -5.32 20.75 -6.18
C PRO A 281 -4.34 19.75 -5.55
N SER A 282 -4.22 19.80 -4.24
CA SER A 282 -3.30 18.96 -3.46
C SER A 282 -3.84 18.80 -2.05
N MET A 283 -3.60 17.64 -1.43
CA MET A 283 -3.91 17.39 -0.01
C MET A 283 -3.17 18.33 0.94
N THR A 284 -2.08 18.98 0.51
CA THR A 284 -1.32 19.94 1.33
C THR A 284 -2.11 21.18 1.72
N THR A 285 -3.20 21.49 1.03
CA THR A 285 -4.07 22.61 1.40
C THR A 285 -4.98 22.27 2.60
N PRO A 286 -5.74 21.16 2.57
CA PRO A 286 -6.52 20.73 3.73
C PRO A 286 -5.69 20.09 4.86
N LEU A 287 -4.51 19.52 4.56
CA LEU A 287 -3.60 18.88 5.51
C LEU A 287 -2.18 19.47 5.39
N PRO A 288 -1.91 20.67 5.94
CA PRO A 288 -0.66 21.38 5.71
C PRO A 288 0.53 20.81 6.51
N GLU A 289 0.30 20.32 7.73
CA GLU A 289 1.35 19.92 8.66
C GLU A 289 0.98 18.59 9.36
N PRO A 290 0.95 17.44 8.63
CA PRO A 290 0.76 16.15 9.26
C PRO A 290 1.96 15.81 10.17
N GLY A 291 1.70 15.31 11.36
CA GLY A 291 2.76 14.93 12.31
C GLY A 291 3.34 13.54 11.99
N THR A 292 2.48 12.60 11.63
CA THR A 292 2.79 11.19 11.44
C THR A 292 2.32 10.66 10.08
N LEU A 293 2.85 9.50 9.65
CA LEU A 293 2.35 8.84 8.44
C LEU A 293 0.89 8.42 8.58
N TRP A 294 0.44 8.14 9.81
CA TRP A 294 -0.95 7.84 10.08
C TRP A 294 -1.87 9.02 9.73
N ASP A 295 -1.48 10.26 10.02
CA ASP A 295 -2.30 11.44 9.70
C ASP A 295 -2.57 11.57 8.19
N ILE A 296 -1.59 11.18 7.35
CA ILE A 296 -1.74 11.13 5.88
C ILE A 296 -2.74 10.05 5.47
N VAL A 297 -2.64 8.86 6.08
CA VAL A 297 -3.49 7.72 5.79
C VAL A 297 -4.93 8.00 6.23
N ASP A 298 -5.12 8.43 7.48
CA ASP A 298 -6.42 8.74 8.09
C ASP A 298 -7.17 9.81 7.29
N PHE A 299 -6.48 10.90 6.93
CA PHE A 299 -7.05 11.95 6.08
C PHE A 299 -7.55 11.40 4.73
N ALA A 300 -6.79 10.49 4.11
CA ALA A 300 -7.15 9.91 2.83
C ALA A 300 -8.28 8.87 2.92
N LEU A 301 -8.42 8.20 4.06
CA LEU A 301 -9.55 7.32 4.35
C LEU A 301 -10.85 8.14 4.47
N ASP A 302 -10.80 9.33 5.06
CA ASP A 302 -11.94 10.24 5.12
C ASP A 302 -12.21 10.98 3.80
N ASN A 303 -11.16 11.18 2.99
CA ASN A 303 -11.21 12.00 1.78
C ASN A 303 -10.72 11.24 0.55
N GLN A 304 -11.58 10.39 -0.01
CA GLN A 304 -11.31 9.57 -1.20
C GLN A 304 -10.67 10.36 -2.37
N ALA A 305 -11.02 11.64 -2.55
CA ALA A 305 -10.47 12.49 -3.61
C ALA A 305 -8.93 12.60 -3.60
N TYR A 306 -8.31 12.44 -2.42
CA TYR A 306 -6.86 12.53 -2.21
C TYR A 306 -6.19 11.18 -2.00
N ALA A 307 -6.95 10.07 -2.03
CA ALA A 307 -6.42 8.75 -1.71
C ALA A 307 -5.27 8.32 -2.63
N CYS A 308 -5.34 8.63 -3.93
CA CYS A 308 -4.24 8.35 -4.84
C CYS A 308 -2.97 9.13 -4.45
N GLN A 309 -3.08 10.44 -4.21
CA GLN A 309 -1.95 11.26 -3.74
C GLN A 309 -1.33 10.71 -2.45
N ALA A 310 -2.16 10.35 -1.47
CA ALA A 310 -1.73 9.86 -0.17
C ALA A 310 -0.96 8.54 -0.27
N VAL A 311 -1.35 7.62 -1.17
CA VAL A 311 -0.56 6.41 -1.45
C VAL A 311 0.85 6.77 -1.91
N TYR A 312 0.99 7.67 -2.88
CA TYR A 312 2.31 8.06 -3.38
C TYR A 312 3.14 8.81 -2.34
N GLU A 313 2.53 9.71 -1.57
CA GLU A 313 3.20 10.41 -0.46
C GLU A 313 3.68 9.41 0.60
N LEU A 314 2.83 8.46 1.01
CA LEU A 314 3.20 7.41 1.97
C LEU A 314 4.43 6.62 1.49
N PHE A 315 4.45 6.19 0.23
CA PHE A 315 5.60 5.45 -0.31
C PHE A 315 6.87 6.30 -0.43
N GLU A 316 6.78 7.60 -0.72
CA GLU A 316 7.97 8.45 -0.67
C GLU A 316 8.50 8.61 0.75
N GLN A 317 7.62 8.79 1.73
CA GLN A 317 8.02 8.88 3.14
C GLN A 317 8.71 7.58 3.61
N LEU A 318 8.18 6.41 3.23
CA LEU A 318 8.79 5.12 3.53
C LEU A 318 10.19 4.98 2.91
N LYS A 319 10.43 5.51 1.70
CA LYS A 319 11.78 5.51 1.08
C LYS A 319 12.77 6.38 1.86
N VAL A 320 12.34 7.55 2.32
CA VAL A 320 13.21 8.48 3.06
C VAL A 320 13.59 7.93 4.43
N GLY A 321 12.62 7.34 5.15
CA GLY A 321 12.88 6.68 6.43
C GLY A 321 13.96 5.61 6.36
N MET A 322 14.07 4.89 5.23
CA MET A 322 15.13 3.90 4.99
C MET A 322 16.53 4.53 4.80
N VAL A 323 16.62 5.78 4.35
CA VAL A 323 17.89 6.49 4.11
C VAL A 323 18.40 7.13 5.41
N SER A 324 17.51 7.75 6.19
CA SER A 324 17.89 8.46 7.43
C SER A 324 18.32 7.51 8.57
N ALA A 325 17.80 6.28 8.61
CA ALA A 325 18.21 5.26 9.58
C ALA A 325 19.66 4.75 9.38
N GLY A 326 20.26 4.96 8.20
CA GLY A 326 21.62 4.52 7.89
C GLY A 326 22.71 5.59 8.02
N GLY A 327 22.39 6.80 8.50
CA GLY A 327 23.25 7.98 8.38
C GLY A 327 23.65 8.71 9.67
N LYS A 328 23.39 8.15 10.86
CA LYS A 328 23.67 8.82 12.15
C LYS A 328 24.61 8.08 13.11
N GLU A 329 25.49 7.22 12.59
CA GLU A 329 26.65 6.75 13.36
C GLU A 329 27.92 7.12 12.61
N GLY A 330 28.55 8.25 12.99
CA GLY A 330 29.86 8.57 12.45
C GLY A 330 30.29 10.03 12.44
N GLU A 331 30.10 10.80 13.52
CA GLU A 331 31.02 11.90 13.81
C GLU A 331 31.37 11.88 15.30
N PRO A 332 32.61 11.50 15.68
CA PRO A 332 33.10 11.75 17.01
C PRO A 332 33.42 13.25 17.13
N GLN A 333 32.78 13.91 18.09
CA GLN A 333 33.19 15.23 18.55
C GLN A 333 34.67 15.21 18.95
N ARG A 334 35.50 15.94 18.19
CA ARG A 334 36.69 16.64 18.69
C ARG A 334 36.91 17.93 17.93
#